data_AF-A0AAW6U513-F1
#
_entry.id   AF-A0AAW6U513-F1
#
_cell.length_a   1.000
_cell.length_b   1.000
_cell.length_c   1.000
_cell.angle_alpha   90.00
_cell.angle_beta   90.00
_cell.angle_gamma   90.00
#
_symmetry.space_group_name_H-M   'P 1'
#
loop_
_entity.id
_entity.type
_entity.pdbx_description
1 polymer ?
#
loop_
_entity_poly.entity_id
_entity_poly.type
_entity_poly.pdbx_seq_one_letter_code
_entity_poly.pdbx_strand_id
1 'polypeptide(L)'
;MGRKQKYSKEIKLLAIQKYQDGFKSKCELAIELECSIKSIDQWIRNYKSIGESAFNNKPRNQAYTKELKTEVILTGGLLAENTYWVVADTVAIGVGSTFQGVILTAMNVSMNTGSSIVGMIYAQTSVSFDATTAAKA
;
A
#
# COMPACT_ATOMS: atom_id res chain seq x y z
N MET A 1 -25.01 -4.82 -9.36
CA MET A 1 -25.87 -4.44 -8.22
C MET A 1 -25.05 -4.44 -6.93
N GLY A 2 -24.93 -3.29 -6.25
CA GLY A 2 -24.20 -3.19 -4.97
C GLY A 2 -25.02 -3.72 -3.80
N ARG A 3 -24.39 -4.44 -2.88
CA ARG A 3 -25.05 -4.94 -1.65
C ARG A 3 -25.33 -3.74 -0.72
N LYS A 4 -26.60 -3.41 -0.50
CA LYS A 4 -27.00 -2.40 0.49
C LYS A 4 -26.69 -2.91 1.90
N GLN A 5 -26.14 -2.07 2.77
CA GLN A 5 -25.91 -2.45 4.16
C GLN A 5 -27.25 -2.52 4.91
N LYS A 6 -27.49 -3.60 5.67
CA LYS A 6 -28.73 -3.81 6.45
C LYS A 6 -28.86 -2.84 7.64
N TYR A 7 -27.74 -2.42 8.22
CA TYR A 7 -27.68 -1.52 9.38
C TYR A 7 -26.88 -0.26 9.03
N SER A 8 -27.41 0.92 9.38
CA SER A 8 -26.73 2.20 9.18
C SER A 8 -25.50 2.33 10.09
N LYS A 9 -24.60 3.27 9.77
CA LYS A 9 -23.41 3.55 10.56
C LYS A 9 -23.76 3.95 12.01
N GLU A 10 -24.76 4.81 12.16
CA GLU A 10 -25.20 5.34 13.44
C GLU A 10 -25.68 4.25 14.41
N ILE A 11 -26.50 3.31 13.92
CA ILE A 11 -27.01 2.19 14.74
C ILE A 11 -25.84 1.35 15.27
N LYS A 12 -24.82 1.09 14.43
CA LYS A 12 -23.64 0.31 14.85
C LYS A 12 -22.82 1.05 15.91
N LEU A 13 -22.63 2.36 15.76
CA LEU A 13 -21.89 3.18 16.72
C LEU A 13 -22.61 3.26 18.06
N LEU A 14 -23.93 3.49 18.04
CA LEU A 14 -24.76 3.53 19.25
C LEU A 14 -24.70 2.19 20.01
N ALA A 15 -24.75 1.06 19.30
CA ALA A 15 -24.61 -0.26 19.91
C ALA A 15 -23.24 -0.47 20.58
N ILE A 16 -22.16 -0.02 19.93
CA ILE A 16 -20.80 -0.12 20.48
C ILE A 16 -20.66 0.77 21.72
N GLN A 17 -21.21 1.99 21.69
CA GLN A 17 -21.16 2.91 22.82
C GLN A 17 -21.90 2.35 24.03
N LYS A 18 -23.13 1.85 23.86
CA LYS A 18 -23.89 1.17 24.93
C LYS A 18 -23.15 -0.03 25.54
N TYR A 19 -22.36 -0.74 24.72
CA TYR A 19 -21.52 -1.84 25.20
C TYR A 19 -20.30 -1.34 25.99
N GLN A 20 -19.65 -0.26 25.54
CA GLN A 20 -18.49 0.34 26.22
C GLN A 20 -18.88 0.97 27.56
N ASP A 21 -20.02 1.62 27.63
CA ASP A 21 -20.57 2.23 28.84
C ASP A 21 -21.10 1.18 29.84
N GLY A 22 -21.13 -0.11 29.44
CA GLY A 22 -21.57 -1.23 30.29
C GLY A 22 -23.09 -1.33 30.47
N PHE A 23 -23.88 -0.49 29.79
CA PHE A 23 -25.34 -0.51 29.90
C PHE A 23 -26.00 -1.77 29.33
N LYS A 24 -25.39 -2.36 28.29
CA LYS A 24 -25.94 -3.55 27.63
C LYS A 24 -24.85 -4.57 27.30
N SER A 25 -25.15 -5.84 27.54
CA SER A 25 -24.32 -6.94 27.09
C SER A 25 -24.43 -7.16 25.57
N LYS A 26 -23.47 -7.89 24.99
CA LYS A 26 -23.49 -8.21 23.55
C LYS A 26 -24.74 -9.00 23.16
N CYS A 27 -25.23 -9.87 24.05
CA CYS A 27 -26.43 -10.66 23.83
C CYS A 27 -27.69 -9.78 23.81
N GLU A 28 -27.82 -8.84 24.75
CA GLU A 28 -28.93 -7.89 24.79
C GLU A 28 -28.98 -7.02 23.54
N LEU A 29 -27.82 -6.52 23.09
CA LEU A 29 -27.72 -5.74 21.85
C LEU A 29 -28.05 -6.59 20.61
N ALA A 30 -27.66 -7.86 20.61
CA ALA A 30 -27.96 -8.80 19.53
C ALA A 30 -29.47 -9.04 19.42
N ILE A 31 -30.16 -9.19 20.56
CA ILE A 31 -31.62 -9.34 20.62
C ILE A 31 -32.31 -8.04 20.17
N GLU A 32 -31.91 -6.89 20.72
CA GLU A 32 -32.51 -5.57 20.41
C GLU A 32 -32.39 -5.20 18.93
N LEU A 33 -31.27 -5.57 18.28
CA LEU A 33 -31.00 -5.25 16.88
C LEU A 33 -31.32 -6.39 15.91
N GLU A 34 -31.94 -7.47 16.41
CA GLU A 34 -32.25 -8.70 15.66
C GLU A 34 -31.05 -9.18 14.81
N CYS A 35 -29.88 -9.18 15.42
CA CYS A 35 -28.63 -9.52 14.76
C CYS A 35 -27.92 -10.64 15.51
N SER A 36 -27.00 -11.33 14.84
CA SER A 36 -26.20 -12.34 15.52
C SER A 36 -25.19 -11.69 16.45
N ILE A 37 -24.91 -12.33 17.59
CA ILE A 37 -23.86 -11.91 18.54
C ILE A 37 -22.50 -11.73 17.82
N LYS A 38 -22.22 -12.58 16.81
CA LYS A 38 -21.03 -12.46 15.95
C LYS A 38 -20.94 -11.12 15.21
N SER A 39 -22.08 -10.54 14.82
CA SER A 39 -22.13 -9.24 14.16
C SER A 39 -21.72 -8.12 15.11
N ILE A 40 -22.23 -8.15 16.34
CA ILE A 40 -21.86 -7.21 17.41
C ILE A 40 -20.36 -7.34 17.74
N ASP A 41 -19.87 -8.57 17.90
CA ASP A 41 -18.45 -8.84 18.13
C ASP A 41 -17.56 -8.30 17.01
N GLN A 42 -17.97 -8.46 15.76
CA GLN A 42 -17.23 -7.95 14.62
C GLN A 42 -17.21 -6.41 14.62
N TRP A 43 -18.32 -5.77 14.98
CA TRP A 43 -18.38 -4.31 15.08
C TRP A 43 -17.45 -3.80 16.17
N ILE A 44 -17.48 -4.39 17.36
CA ILE A 44 -16.58 -4.01 18.47
C ILE A 44 -15.12 -4.20 18.07
N ARG A 45 -14.76 -5.31 17.42
CA ARG A 45 -13.39 -5.56 16.94
C ARG A 45 -12.95 -4.54 15.90
N ASN A 46 -13.80 -4.27 14.91
CA ASN A 46 -13.53 -3.27 13.88
C ASN A 46 -13.37 -1.87 14.48
N TYR A 47 -14.21 -1.50 15.45
CA TYR A 47 -14.10 -0.22 16.15
C TYR A 47 -12.80 -0.11 16.94
N LYS A 48 -12.40 -1.16 17.67
CA LYS A 48 -11.12 -1.16 18.42
C LYS A 48 -9.89 -1.06 17.52
N SER A 49 -9.94 -1.60 16.30
CA SER A 49 -8.80 -1.61 15.38
C SER A 49 -8.73 -0.36 14.50
N ILE A 50 -9.85 0.15 14.01
CA ILE A 50 -9.93 1.15 12.92
C ILE A 50 -10.72 2.41 13.36
N GLY A 51 -11.43 2.35 14.49
CA GLY A 51 -12.30 3.44 14.98
C GLY A 51 -13.60 3.58 14.18
N GLU A 52 -14.25 4.74 14.28
CA GLU A 52 -15.53 5.02 13.60
C GLU A 52 -15.46 4.89 12.07
N SER A 53 -14.27 5.08 11.50
CA SER A 53 -14.01 5.00 10.07
C SER A 53 -14.23 3.59 9.50
N ALA A 54 -14.25 2.56 10.37
CA ALA A 54 -14.45 1.16 10.00
C ALA A 54 -15.82 0.89 9.37
N PHE A 55 -16.81 1.73 9.68
CA PHE A 55 -18.18 1.56 9.22
C PHE A 55 -18.54 2.45 8.02
N ASN A 56 -17.58 3.23 7.50
CA ASN A 56 -17.78 4.01 6.29
C ASN A 56 -17.94 3.08 5.08
N ASN A 57 -18.83 3.41 4.15
CA ASN A 57 -18.96 2.70 2.87
C ASN A 57 -17.68 2.92 2.06
N LYS A 58 -16.73 1.97 2.12
CA LYS A 58 -15.56 2.00 1.24
C LYS A 58 -15.98 1.48 -0.14
N PRO A 59 -15.69 2.23 -1.24
CA PRO A 59 -15.84 1.67 -2.57
C PRO A 59 -14.92 0.45 -2.72
N ARG A 60 -15.38 -0.55 -3.48
CA ARG A 60 -14.78 -1.89 -3.57
C ARG A 60 -13.32 -1.87 -4.05
N ASN A 61 -12.90 -0.81 -4.73
CA ASN A 61 -11.54 -0.55 -5.19
C ASN A 61 -11.16 0.91 -4.86
N GLN A 62 -10.46 1.15 -3.75
CA GLN A 62 -9.61 2.35 -3.70
C GLN A 62 -8.34 2.00 -4.46
N ALA A 63 -8.26 2.39 -5.72
CA ALA A 63 -6.99 2.43 -6.40
C ALA A 63 -6.08 3.36 -5.58
N TYR A 64 -4.92 2.86 -5.14
CA TYR A 64 -3.93 3.70 -4.47
C TYR A 64 -3.66 4.93 -5.32
N THR A 65 -3.68 6.10 -4.68
CA THR A 65 -3.38 7.38 -5.33
C THR A 65 -2.00 7.31 -5.97
N LYS A 66 -1.82 7.97 -7.12
CA LYS A 66 -0.53 7.91 -7.84
C LYS A 66 0.59 8.39 -6.92
N GLU A 67 0.28 9.41 -6.15
CA GLU A 67 1.10 10.05 -5.14
C GLU A 67 1.57 9.03 -4.10
N LEU A 68 0.66 8.24 -3.52
CA LEU A 68 1.00 7.22 -2.53
C LEU A 68 1.83 6.07 -3.12
N LYS A 69 1.59 5.70 -4.39
CA LYS A 69 2.42 4.70 -5.09
C LYS A 69 3.84 5.19 -5.31
N THR A 70 4.03 6.47 -5.65
CA THR A 70 5.35 7.10 -5.75
C THR A 70 5.99 7.36 -4.39
N GLU A 71 5.20 7.67 -3.36
CA GLU A 71 5.68 7.99 -2.01
C GLU A 71 6.21 6.75 -1.29
N VAL A 72 5.58 5.58 -1.49
CA VAL A 72 6.06 4.28 -0.98
C VAL A 72 7.47 3.93 -1.48
N ILE A 73 7.90 4.49 -2.61
CA ILE A 73 9.24 4.23 -3.17
C ILE A 73 10.32 5.04 -2.43
N LEU A 74 9.98 6.13 -1.72
CA LEU A 74 11.00 7.08 -1.23
C LEU A 74 10.89 7.54 0.24
N THR A 75 9.72 7.50 0.90
CA THR A 75 9.57 8.07 2.27
C THR A 75 9.46 7.03 3.38
N GLY A 76 9.24 5.75 3.07
CA GLY A 76 9.08 4.67 4.05
C GLY A 76 10.37 4.07 4.61
N GLY A 77 11.55 4.61 4.28
CA GLY A 77 12.86 4.06 4.69
C GLY A 77 13.47 3.04 3.73
N LEU A 78 12.98 2.95 2.48
CA LEU A 78 13.62 2.18 1.41
C LEU A 78 14.82 2.96 0.88
N LEU A 79 16.02 2.61 1.36
CA LEU A 79 17.27 3.09 0.79
C LEU A 79 17.50 2.39 -0.56
N ALA A 80 18.09 3.10 -1.54
CA ALA A 80 18.40 2.54 -2.85
C ALA A 80 19.28 1.28 -2.74
N GLU A 81 20.13 1.17 -1.72
CA GLU A 81 20.93 -0.02 -1.41
C GLU A 81 20.09 -1.29 -1.12
N ASN A 82 18.83 -1.15 -0.69
CA ASN A 82 17.95 -2.27 -0.36
C ASN A 82 16.95 -2.61 -1.48
N THR A 83 17.09 -2.00 -2.65
CA THR A 83 16.20 -2.24 -3.81
C THR A 83 16.95 -2.96 -4.91
N TYR A 84 16.50 -4.17 -5.27
CA TYR A 84 17.14 -5.02 -6.27
C TYR A 84 16.22 -5.25 -7.47
N TRP A 85 16.75 -5.03 -8.67
CA TRP A 85 16.06 -5.24 -9.94
C TRP A 85 16.77 -6.34 -10.72
N VAL A 86 16.19 -7.55 -10.69
CA VAL A 86 16.71 -8.71 -11.43
C VAL A 86 15.98 -8.84 -12.76
N VAL A 87 16.73 -8.76 -13.87
CA VAL A 87 16.17 -8.77 -15.23
C VAL A 87 16.94 -9.76 -16.10
N ALA A 88 16.24 -10.67 -16.77
CA ALA A 88 16.85 -11.67 -17.64
C ALA A 88 17.31 -11.11 -19.00
N ASP A 89 16.85 -9.92 -19.36
CA ASP A 89 17.11 -9.24 -20.63
C ASP A 89 17.83 -7.90 -20.41
N THR A 90 17.97 -7.14 -21.47
CA THR A 90 18.59 -5.82 -21.56
C THR A 90 17.79 -4.79 -20.77
N VAL A 91 18.48 -3.92 -20.03
CA VAL A 91 17.87 -2.79 -19.33
C VAL A 91 18.31 -1.49 -19.98
N ALA A 92 17.34 -0.71 -20.45
CA ALA A 92 17.59 0.59 -21.05
C ALA A 92 17.02 1.71 -20.17
N ILE A 93 17.89 2.58 -19.66
CA ILE A 93 17.53 3.80 -18.94
C ILE A 93 17.42 4.93 -19.96
N GLY A 94 16.20 5.44 -20.14
CA GLY A 94 15.86 6.48 -21.12
C GLY A 94 16.56 7.83 -20.89
N VAL A 95 16.49 8.70 -21.90
CA VAL A 95 17.08 10.05 -21.88
C VAL A 95 16.51 10.86 -20.72
N GLY A 96 17.38 11.46 -19.89
CA GLY A 96 16.98 12.27 -18.74
C GLY A 96 16.34 11.52 -17.56
N SER A 97 16.25 10.19 -17.62
CA SER A 97 15.61 9.39 -16.57
C SER A 97 16.48 9.23 -15.33
N THR A 98 15.86 9.26 -14.15
CA THR A 98 16.49 8.98 -12.85
C THR A 98 16.12 7.57 -12.37
N PHE A 99 17.10 6.75 -12.02
CA PHE A 99 16.90 5.40 -11.48
C PHE A 99 17.46 5.28 -10.05
N GLN A 100 16.81 4.50 -9.20
CA GLN A 100 17.31 4.19 -7.86
C GLN A 100 17.28 2.68 -7.63
N GLY A 101 18.39 2.12 -7.16
CA GLY A 101 18.49 0.69 -6.84
C GLY A 101 19.72 0.00 -7.42
N VAL A 102 19.88 -1.27 -7.05
CA VAL A 102 20.88 -2.20 -7.59
C VAL A 102 20.28 -2.97 -8.77
N ILE A 103 20.89 -2.84 -9.94
CA ILE A 103 20.50 -3.52 -11.18
C ILE A 103 21.31 -4.81 -11.32
N LEU A 104 20.64 -5.93 -11.59
CA LEU A 104 21.22 -7.25 -11.84
C LEU A 104 20.66 -7.79 -13.17
N THR A 105 21.46 -7.79 -14.24
CA THR A 105 21.00 -8.20 -15.58
C THR A 105 21.85 -9.31 -16.19
N ALA A 106 21.18 -10.24 -16.89
CA ALA A 106 21.89 -11.26 -17.68
C ALA A 106 22.39 -10.73 -19.04
N MET A 107 21.82 -9.62 -19.52
CA MET A 107 22.27 -8.91 -20.73
C MET A 107 22.80 -7.52 -20.39
N ASN A 108 22.88 -6.62 -21.37
CA ASN A 108 23.54 -5.33 -21.20
C ASN A 108 22.64 -4.31 -20.48
N VAL A 109 23.27 -3.31 -19.89
CA VAL A 109 22.60 -2.12 -19.37
C VAL A 109 23.01 -0.92 -20.22
N SER A 110 22.07 -0.20 -20.81
CA SER A 110 22.32 1.03 -21.54
C SER A 110 21.74 2.24 -20.81
N MET A 111 22.57 3.23 -20.55
CA MET A 111 22.17 4.50 -19.97
C MET A 111 22.29 5.61 -21.01
N ASN A 112 21.16 6.17 -21.43
CA ASN A 112 21.09 7.18 -22.50
C ASN A 112 21.40 8.59 -21.98
N THR A 113 21.57 9.54 -22.91
CA THR A 113 21.94 10.95 -22.64
C THR A 113 21.22 11.56 -21.43
N GLY A 114 21.97 12.09 -20.48
CA GLY A 114 21.44 12.80 -19.32
C GLY A 114 20.71 11.94 -18.31
N SER A 115 20.75 10.61 -18.44
CA SER A 115 20.20 9.71 -17.41
C SER A 115 21.07 9.70 -16.15
N SER A 116 20.45 9.35 -15.02
CA SER A 116 21.12 9.27 -13.74
C SER A 116 20.70 8.04 -12.95
N ILE A 117 21.63 7.49 -12.16
CA ILE A 117 21.38 6.36 -11.26
C ILE A 117 21.98 6.62 -9.87
N VAL A 118 21.22 6.29 -8.83
CA VAL A 118 21.71 6.15 -7.46
C VAL A 118 21.64 4.67 -7.07
N GLY A 119 22.79 3.98 -7.04
CA GLY A 119 22.85 2.55 -6.80
C GLY A 119 24.06 1.86 -7.43
N MET A 120 23.89 0.59 -7.78
CA MET A 120 24.94 -0.23 -8.41
C MET A 120 24.40 -0.93 -9.66
N ILE A 121 25.26 -1.13 -10.67
CA ILE A 121 24.89 -1.82 -11.91
C ILE A 121 25.76 -3.07 -12.07
N TYR A 122 25.12 -4.23 -12.14
CA TYR A 122 25.74 -5.53 -12.40
C TYR A 122 25.13 -6.15 -13.66
N ALA A 123 25.86 -6.06 -14.77
CA ALA A 123 25.49 -6.66 -16.05
C ALA A 123 26.46 -7.79 -16.39
N GLN A 124 25.96 -8.93 -16.88
CA GLN A 124 26.81 -10.05 -17.29
C GLN A 124 27.53 -9.82 -18.62
N THR A 125 26.99 -8.97 -19.51
CA THR A 125 27.59 -8.70 -20.83
C THR A 125 28.32 -7.37 -20.88
N SER A 126 27.60 -6.25 -20.81
CA SER A 126 28.21 -4.90 -20.87
C SER A 126 27.34 -3.84 -20.19
N VAL A 127 27.98 -2.73 -19.83
CA VAL A 127 27.32 -1.51 -19.35
C VAL A 127 27.78 -0.35 -20.23
N SER A 128 26.83 0.39 -20.80
CA SER A 128 27.08 1.52 -21.70
C SER A 128 26.54 2.82 -21.10
N PHE A 129 27.33 3.89 -21.17
CA PHE A 129 26.96 5.22 -20.66
C PHE A 129 27.06 6.27 -21.77
N ASP A 130 26.02 7.07 -21.93
CA ASP A 130 26.00 8.27 -22.79
C ASP A 130 25.68 9.51 -21.96
N ALA A 131 26.69 10.34 -21.65
CA ALA A 131 26.56 11.58 -20.86
C ALA A 131 25.67 11.41 -19.61
N THR A 132 26.00 10.44 -18.75
CA THR A 132 25.16 10.02 -17.62
C THR A 132 25.82 10.31 -16.27
N THR A 133 25.02 10.32 -15.20
CA THR A 133 25.49 10.50 -13.82
C THR A 133 25.22 9.24 -12.99
N ALA A 134 26.26 8.59 -12.49
CA ALA A 134 26.13 7.43 -11.60
C ALA A 134 26.69 7.77 -10.21
N ALA A 135 25.86 7.61 -9.19
CA ALA A 135 26.23 7.74 -7.79
C ALA A 135 26.05 6.40 -7.08
N LYS A 136 27.02 6.04 -6.23
CA LYS A 136 26.90 4.88 -5.35
C LYS A 136 25.84 5.18 -4.27
N ALA A 137 24.98 4.21 -3.96
CA ALA A 137 24.10 4.26 -2.79
C ALA A 137 24.89 4.15 -1.48
#